data_AF-A0A920I6R1-F1
#
_entry.id   AF-A0A920I6R1-F1
#
_cell.length_a   1.000
_cell.length_b   1.000
_cell.length_c   1.000
_cell.angle_alpha   90.00
_cell.angle_beta   90.00
_cell.angle_gamma   90.00
#
_symmetry.space_group_name_H-M   'P 1'
#
loop_
_entity.id
_entity.type
_entity.pdbx_description
1 polymer ?
#
loop_
_entity_poly.entity_id
_entity_poly.type
_entity_poly.pdbx_seq_one_letter_code
_entity_poly.pdbx_strand_id
1 'polypeptide(L)'
;MGDFAQNGSVATLHNFGTKTLKQMEDDLSLFAGYRPMELILPSLYSELEGSALKEIVRNISKVKYLNHIIIGLDKADRDQYEYAYSFFKELKPAILTFME
;
A
#
# COMPACT_ATOMS: atom_id res chain seq x y z
N MET A 1 -5.94 -0.49 -30.43
CA MET A 1 -4.99 0.63 -30.26
C MET A 1 -5.81 1.90 -30.25
N GLY A 2 -6.11 2.39 -29.05
CA GLY A 2 -6.78 3.67 -28.85
C GLY A 2 -5.72 4.69 -28.48
N ASP A 3 -5.65 5.76 -29.25
CA ASP A 3 -4.76 6.89 -29.04
C ASP A 3 -5.03 7.53 -27.69
N PHE A 4 -4.16 7.26 -26.71
CA PHE A 4 -4.10 8.03 -25.47
C PHE A 4 -3.36 9.34 -25.74
N ALA A 5 -4.09 10.35 -26.19
CA ALA A 5 -3.62 11.74 -26.20
C ALA A 5 -3.97 12.41 -24.86
N GLN A 6 -3.01 12.42 -23.92
CA GLN A 6 -3.10 13.27 -22.72
C GLN A 6 -2.51 14.66 -23.04
N ASN A 7 -3.35 15.56 -23.55
CA ASN A 7 -3.04 16.99 -23.59
C ASN A 7 -3.43 17.63 -22.26
N GLY A 8 -2.46 17.73 -21.36
CA GLY A 8 -2.54 18.47 -20.10
C GLY A 8 -1.18 18.37 -19.41
N SER A 9 -0.74 19.44 -18.75
CA SER A 9 0.50 19.40 -17.97
C SER A 9 0.48 18.17 -17.06
N VAL A 10 1.33 17.19 -17.34
CA VAL A 10 1.63 16.12 -16.39
C VAL A 10 2.05 16.85 -15.13
N ALA A 11 1.36 16.64 -14.01
CA ALA A 11 1.81 17.17 -12.73
C ALA A 11 3.23 16.65 -12.56
N THR A 12 4.23 17.50 -12.79
CA THR A 12 5.61 17.13 -12.52
C THR A 12 5.62 16.67 -11.08
N LEU A 13 6.20 15.50 -10.81
CA LEU A 13 6.46 15.04 -9.46
C LEU A 13 7.47 16.03 -8.86
N HIS A 14 6.99 17.21 -8.45
CA HIS A 14 7.78 18.41 -8.13
C HIS A 14 8.78 18.19 -7.00
N ASN A 15 8.73 17.02 -6.35
CA ASN A 15 9.59 16.60 -5.26
C ASN A 15 10.33 15.27 -5.48
N PHE A 16 10.20 14.61 -6.64
CA PHE A 16 10.97 13.40 -6.92
C PHE A 16 12.42 13.79 -7.23
N GLY A 17 13.34 13.46 -6.33
CA GLY A 17 14.78 13.72 -6.48
C GLY A 17 15.29 15.00 -5.80
N THR A 18 14.42 15.84 -5.24
CA THR A 18 14.84 17.03 -4.45
C THR A 18 15.02 16.73 -2.96
N LYS A 19 14.36 15.67 -2.46
CA LYS A 19 14.47 15.19 -1.08
C LYS A 19 15.08 13.79 -1.04
N THR A 20 15.94 13.56 -0.07
CA THR A 20 16.42 12.21 0.28
C THR A 20 15.28 11.38 0.87
N LEU A 21 15.38 10.05 0.78
CA LEU A 21 14.41 9.13 1.39
C LEU A 21 14.22 9.45 2.89
N LYS A 22 15.31 9.66 3.62
CA LYS A 22 15.27 9.99 5.04
C LYS A 22 14.45 11.27 5.31
N GLN A 23 14.65 12.32 4.52
CA GLN A 23 13.87 13.56 4.69
C GLN A 23 12.38 13.33 4.45
N MET A 24 12.02 12.51 3.46
CA MET A 24 10.62 12.16 3.21
C MET A 24 10.03 11.35 4.38
N GLU A 25 10.77 10.38 4.92
CA GLU A 25 10.34 9.59 6.08
C GLU A 25 10.22 10.42 7.36
N ASP A 26 11.12 11.40 7.57
CA ASP A 26 11.07 12.34 8.69
C ASP A 26 9.81 13.23 8.59
N ASP A 27 9.50 13.76 7.40
CA ASP A 27 8.28 14.54 7.16
C ASP A 27 7.02 13.71 7.41
N LEU A 28 6.95 12.49 6.88
CA LEU A 28 5.81 11.58 7.09
C LEU A 28 5.64 11.22 8.58
N SER A 29 6.74 11.00 9.29
CA SER A 29 6.70 10.71 10.74
C SER A 29 6.18 11.90 11.54
N LEU A 30 6.58 13.13 11.17
CA LEU A 30 6.04 14.35 11.77
C LEU A 30 4.53 14.48 11.52
N PHE A 31 4.08 14.24 10.28
CA PHE A 31 2.67 14.33 9.90
C PHE A 31 1.81 13.30 10.61
N ALA A 32 2.30 12.07 10.75
CA ALA A 32 1.60 10.99 11.45
C ALA A 32 1.23 11.37 12.89
N GLY A 33 2.01 12.24 13.54
CA GLY A 33 1.77 12.68 14.93
C GLY A 33 0.53 13.54 15.12
N TYR A 34 0.02 14.20 14.08
CA TYR A 34 -1.17 15.06 14.17
C TYR A 34 -2.22 14.80 13.07
N ARG A 35 -1.87 14.00 12.06
CA ARG A 35 -2.77 13.49 11.02
C ARG A 35 -2.52 11.99 10.84
N PRO A 36 -3.36 11.14 11.46
CA PRO A 36 -3.27 9.70 11.24
C PRO A 36 -3.33 9.38 9.75
N MET A 37 -2.35 8.60 9.30
CA MET A 37 -2.23 8.17 7.90
C MET A 37 -2.61 6.71 7.77
N GLU A 38 -3.38 6.40 6.74
CA GLU A 38 -3.84 5.06 6.43
C GLU A 38 -3.41 4.66 5.01
N LEU A 39 -3.11 3.38 4.83
CA LEU A 39 -2.80 2.80 3.53
C LEU A 39 -3.96 1.90 3.11
N ILE A 40 -4.50 2.11 1.92
CA ILE A 40 -5.45 1.17 1.30
C ILE A 40 -4.67 0.37 0.24
N LEU A 41 -4.62 -0.95 0.41
CA LEU A 41 -3.96 -1.87 -0.50
C LEU A 41 -5.00 -2.82 -1.13
N PRO A 42 -5.52 -2.50 -2.32
CA PRO A 42 -6.31 -3.45 -3.09
C PRO A 42 -5.43 -4.56 -3.65
N SER A 43 -5.88 -5.81 -3.55
CA SER A 43 -5.17 -6.97 -4.09
C SER A 43 -6.12 -8.11 -4.48
N LEU A 44 -5.75 -8.83 -5.53
CA LEU A 44 -6.39 -10.10 -5.90
C LEU A 44 -5.73 -11.26 -5.15
N TYR A 45 -6.49 -12.30 -4.83
CA TYR A 45 -5.91 -13.50 -4.20
C TYR A 45 -4.72 -14.09 -4.98
N SER A 46 -4.80 -14.11 -6.32
CA SER A 46 -3.73 -14.63 -7.18
C SER A 46 -2.40 -13.90 -7.04
N GLU A 47 -2.38 -12.66 -6.54
CA GLU A 47 -1.16 -11.88 -6.34
C GLU A 47 -0.37 -12.33 -5.11
N LEU A 48 -1.00 -13.01 -4.15
CA LEU A 48 -0.34 -13.52 -2.94
C LEU A 48 0.67 -14.63 -3.24
N GLU A 49 0.52 -15.31 -4.37
CA GLU A 49 1.47 -16.31 -4.87
C GLU A 49 2.70 -15.65 -5.53
N GLY A 50 2.60 -14.37 -5.88
CA GLY A 50 3.65 -13.60 -6.54
C GLY A 50 4.73 -13.09 -5.59
N SER A 51 5.98 -13.08 -6.06
CA SER A 51 7.12 -12.54 -5.30
C SER A 51 7.04 -11.02 -5.08
N ALA A 52 6.37 -10.29 -5.97
CA ALA A 52 6.26 -8.83 -5.91
C ALA A 52 5.49 -8.36 -4.67
N LEU A 53 4.31 -8.92 -4.41
CA LEU A 53 3.48 -8.52 -3.28
C LEU A 53 4.18 -8.80 -1.95
N LYS A 54 4.90 -9.92 -1.86
CA LYS A 54 5.71 -10.27 -0.69
C LYS A 54 6.75 -9.19 -0.38
N GLU A 55 7.47 -8.70 -1.39
CA GLU A 55 8.45 -7.62 -1.18
C GLU A 55 7.79 -6.27 -0.87
N ILE A 56 6.61 -5.97 -1.44
CA ILE A 56 5.83 -4.77 -1.09
C ILE A 56 5.45 -4.80 0.39
N VAL A 57 4.83 -5.89 0.85
CA VAL A 57 4.43 -6.10 2.26
C VAL A 57 5.65 -5.98 3.18
N ARG A 58 6.78 -6.57 2.81
CA ARG A 58 8.03 -6.48 3.58
C ARG A 58 8.57 -5.05 3.70
N ASN A 59 8.35 -4.19 2.71
CA ASN A 59 8.77 -2.79 2.82
C ASN A 59 7.78 -1.96 3.62
N ILE A 60 6.47 -2.20 3.46
CA ILE A 60 5.44 -1.57 4.28
C ILE A 60 5.63 -1.92 5.76
N SER A 61 5.98 -3.16 6.11
CA SER A 61 6.15 -3.57 7.52
C SER A 61 7.29 -2.85 8.27
N LYS A 62 8.18 -2.15 7.56
CA LYS A 62 9.29 -1.39 8.15
C LYS A 62 8.91 0.05 8.52
N VAL A 63 7.84 0.59 7.93
CA VAL A 63 7.49 2.00 8.10
C VAL A 63 6.77 2.22 9.43
N LYS A 64 6.95 3.41 10.03
CA LYS A 64 6.43 3.74 11.36
C LYS A 64 5.37 4.84 11.38
N TYR A 65 5.06 5.40 10.22
CA TYR A 65 4.16 6.54 10.07
C TYR A 65 2.74 6.14 9.64
N LEU A 66 2.50 4.86 9.32
CA LEU A 66 1.17 4.33 9.03
C LEU A 66 0.47 3.92 10.32
N ASN A 67 -0.78 4.35 10.48
CA ASN A 67 -1.61 4.06 11.64
C ASN A 67 -2.46 2.82 11.40
N HIS A 68 -3.04 2.69 10.21
CA HIS A 68 -3.80 1.51 9.80
C HIS A 68 -3.46 1.15 8.37
N ILE A 69 -3.57 -0.14 8.06
CA ILE A 69 -3.46 -0.65 6.69
C ILE A 69 -4.74 -1.41 6.37
N ILE A 70 -5.51 -0.96 5.38
CA ILE A 70 -6.73 -1.61 4.93
C ILE A 70 -6.38 -2.45 3.71
N ILE A 71 -6.59 -3.76 3.79
CA ILE A 71 -6.41 -4.66 2.66
C ILE A 71 -7.77 -4.94 2.03
N GLY A 72 -7.96 -4.57 0.77
CA GLY A 72 -9.12 -4.95 -0.01
C GLY A 72 -8.81 -6.22 -0.80
N LEU A 73 -9.38 -7.36 -0.39
CA LEU A 73 -9.16 -8.65 -1.06
C LEU A 73 -10.33 -8.97 -1.99
N ASP A 74 -10.05 -9.15 -3.28
CA ASP A 74 -11.04 -9.49 -4.31
C ASP A 74 -10.83 -10.92 -4.86
N LYS A 75 -11.93 -11.53 -5.34
CA LYS A 75 -12.01 -12.88 -5.92
C LYS A 75 -11.41 -13.99 -5.04
N ALA A 76 -11.63 -13.91 -3.74
CA ALA A 76 -11.23 -14.93 -2.79
C ALA A 76 -12.45 -15.71 -2.28
N ASP A 77 -12.32 -17.03 -2.19
CA ASP A 77 -13.21 -17.85 -1.37
C ASP A 77 -12.82 -17.79 0.13
N ARG A 78 -13.53 -18.56 0.96
CA ARG A 78 -13.31 -18.57 2.41
C ARG A 78 -11.94 -19.12 2.81
N ASP A 79 -11.44 -20.17 2.16
CA ASP A 79 -10.16 -20.76 2.54
C ASP A 79 -9.01 -19.85 2.07
N GLN A 80 -9.19 -19.23 0.90
CA GLN A 80 -8.31 -18.20 0.35
C GLN A 80 -8.25 -16.96 1.23
N TYR A 81 -9.36 -16.57 1.87
CA TYR A 81 -9.36 -15.51 2.88
C TYR A 81 -8.42 -15.81 4.04
N GLU A 82 -8.57 -16.98 4.65
CA GLU A 82 -7.83 -17.35 5.87
C GLU A 82 -6.32 -17.40 5.57
N TYR A 83 -5.96 -17.85 4.38
CA TYR A 83 -4.60 -17.76 3.87
C TYR A 83 -4.14 -16.30 3.72
N ALA A 84 -4.94 -15.45 3.09
CA ALA A 84 -4.60 -14.04 2.90
C ALA A 84 -4.46 -13.28 4.23
N TYR A 85 -5.37 -13.54 5.17
CA TYR A 85 -5.30 -12.99 6.53
C TYR A 85 -3.99 -13.39 7.21
N SER A 86 -3.59 -14.66 7.07
CA SER A 86 -2.31 -15.16 7.59
C SER A 86 -1.10 -14.50 6.90
N PHE A 87 -1.17 -14.29 5.58
CA PHE A 87 -0.13 -13.63 4.79
C PHE A 87 0.09 -12.17 5.22
N PHE A 88 -0.98 -11.41 5.42
CA PHE A 88 -0.89 -9.99 5.80
C PHE A 88 -0.70 -9.75 7.30
N LYS A 89 -0.70 -10.80 8.14
CA LYS A 89 -0.54 -10.71 9.59
C LYS A 89 0.79 -10.06 10.03
N GLU A 90 1.79 -10.04 9.17
CA GLU A 90 3.07 -9.35 9.41
C GLU A 90 2.93 -7.81 9.43
N LEU A 91 1.85 -7.27 8.85
CA LEU A 91 1.55 -5.85 8.85
C LEU A 91 0.83 -5.46 10.15
N LYS A 92 1.36 -4.47 10.87
CA LYS A 92 0.80 -4.00 12.15
C LYS A 92 0.43 -2.51 12.10
N PRO A 93 -0.79 -2.11 12.52
CA PRO A 93 -2.02 -2.90 12.52
C PRO A 93 -2.66 -2.89 11.11
N ALA A 94 -2.73 -4.06 10.47
CA ALA A 94 -3.55 -4.25 9.28
C ALA A 94 -4.98 -4.69 9.64
N ILE A 95 -5.95 -4.18 8.89
CA ILE A 95 -7.36 -4.53 8.91
C ILE A 95 -7.68 -5.11 7.53
N LEU A 96 -8.02 -6.40 7.45
CA LEU A 96 -8.50 -7.00 6.20
C LEU A 96 -9.99 -6.69 6.03
N THR A 97 -10.36 -6.11 4.89
CA THR A 97 -11.75 -5.86 4.51
C THR A 97 -12.05 -6.54 3.18
N PHE A 98 -13.15 -7.28 3.12
CA PHE A 98 -13.69 -7.74 1.86
C PHE A 98 -14.48 -6.63 1.20
N MET A 99 -14.06 -6.25 0.01
CA MET A 99 -14.86 -5.42 -0.86
C MET A 99 -15.58 -6.37 -1.82
N GLU A 100 -16.90 -6.48 -1.67
CA GLU A 100 -17.79 -7.18 -2.62
C GLU A 100 -17.89 -6.45 -3.95
#